data_AF-A0A6B1G4D8-F1
#
_entry.id   AF-A0A6B1G4D8-F1
#
_cell.length_a   1.000
_cell.length_b   1.000
_cell.length_c   1.000
_cell.angle_alpha   90.00
_cell.angle_beta   90.00
_cell.angle_gamma   90.00
#
_symmetry.space_group_name_H-M   'P 1'
#
loop_
_entity.id
_entity.type
_entity.pdbx_description
1 polymer ?
#
loop_
_entity_poly.entity_id
_entity_poly.type
_entity_poly.pdbx_seq_one_letter_code
_entity_poly.pdbx_strand_id
1 'polypeptide(L)'
;TGEDLLISVPVGTIARIADTDTVVADLVRDGQQALVARGGRGGRGNAAFKSGRNRAPRLSENGEVGEARWLELELKIVADAGIVGVPNAGKSTLLSVISAATPEIADYPFTTVVPNLGVAEVSHVQIVFADIPGLLEGAHDGVGLGLEFLRHVERSRVLVHLLDGASPDPAGDYEVINQEMMLFNPALAKRPQMIVLNKIDLPQARE
;
A
#
# COMPACT_ATOMS: atom_id res chain seq x y z
N THR A 1 19.98 -16.30 -26.66
CA THR A 1 19.71 -15.38 -25.54
C THR A 1 19.00 -16.17 -24.47
N GLY A 2 19.25 -15.86 -23.19
CA GLY A 2 18.46 -16.45 -22.11
C GLY A 2 17.04 -15.89 -22.11
N GLU A 3 16.09 -16.63 -21.55
CA GLU A 3 14.74 -16.12 -21.30
C GLU A 3 14.74 -15.24 -20.05
N ASP A 4 13.87 -14.24 -20.04
CA ASP A 4 13.67 -13.39 -18.86
C ASP A 4 12.88 -14.16 -17.79
N LEU A 5 13.27 -13.99 -16.53
CA LEU A 5 12.51 -14.51 -15.39
C LEU A 5 11.63 -13.39 -14.82
N LEU A 6 10.32 -13.60 -14.86
CA LEU A 6 9.35 -12.69 -14.25
C LEU A 6 9.02 -13.16 -12.84
N ILE A 7 9.11 -12.24 -11.87
CA ILE A 7 8.72 -12.47 -10.48
C ILE A 7 7.45 -11.64 -10.23
N SER A 8 6.33 -12.32 -10.00
CA SER A 8 5.06 -11.66 -9.68
C SER A 8 5.08 -11.13 -8.26
N VAL A 9 4.64 -9.88 -8.08
CA VAL A 9 4.49 -9.21 -6.78
C VAL A 9 3.16 -8.45 -6.74
N PRO A 10 2.61 -8.17 -5.54
CA PRO A 10 1.38 -7.38 -5.43
C PRO A 10 1.55 -5.92 -5.93
N VAL A 11 0.45 -5.28 -6.28
CA VAL A 11 0.44 -3.83 -6.55
C VAL A 11 0.73 -3.07 -5.24
N GLY A 12 1.61 -2.08 -5.32
CA GLY A 12 2.13 -1.33 -4.17
C GLY A 12 3.51 -1.81 -3.69
N THR A 13 4.12 -2.79 -4.34
CA THR A 13 5.47 -3.26 -3.96
C THR A 13 6.55 -2.26 -4.37
N ILE A 14 7.40 -1.92 -3.41
CA ILE A 14 8.68 -1.25 -3.60
C ILE A 14 9.80 -2.28 -3.54
N ALA A 15 10.67 -2.25 -4.55
CA ALA A 15 11.89 -3.03 -4.56
C ALA A 15 13.08 -2.11 -4.24
N ARG A 16 13.90 -2.52 -3.28
CA ARG A 16 15.11 -1.82 -2.84
C ARG A 16 16.31 -2.75 -2.90
N ILE A 17 17.50 -2.20 -3.14
CA ILE A 17 18.75 -2.96 -2.99
C ILE A 17 19.05 -3.08 -1.49
N ALA A 18 19.15 -4.30 -0.97
CA ALA A 18 19.32 -4.56 0.47
C ALA A 18 20.53 -3.83 1.06
N ASP A 19 21.62 -3.72 0.30
CA ASP A 19 22.89 -3.18 0.79
C ASP A 19 22.90 -1.64 0.88
N THR A 20 22.07 -0.96 0.09
CA THR A 20 22.13 0.51 -0.10
C THR A 20 20.81 1.23 0.15
N ASP A 21 19.75 0.49 0.48
CA ASP A 21 18.37 1.00 0.62
C ASP A 21 17.87 1.78 -0.62
N THR A 22 18.54 1.60 -1.77
CA THR A 22 18.22 2.36 -2.98
C THR A 22 17.00 1.77 -3.65
N VAL A 23 15.95 2.59 -3.80
CA VAL A 23 14.73 2.20 -4.50
C VAL A 23 15.04 1.98 -5.99
N VAL A 24 14.79 0.75 -6.46
CA VAL A 24 14.96 0.37 -7.87
C VAL A 24 13.64 0.29 -8.62
N ALA A 25 12.53 0.06 -7.91
CA ALA A 25 11.19 0.07 -8.48
C ALA A 25 10.13 0.43 -7.44
N ASP A 26 9.09 1.14 -7.89
CA ASP A 26 7.83 1.37 -7.16
C ASP A 26 6.69 0.95 -8.10
N LEU A 27 6.08 -0.20 -7.82
CA LEU A 27 5.12 -0.87 -8.69
C LEU A 27 3.71 -0.53 -8.25
N VAL A 28 3.10 0.48 -8.87
CA VAL A 28 1.84 1.10 -8.40
C VAL A 28 0.63 0.79 -9.30
N ARG A 29 0.82 0.03 -10.38
CA ARG A 29 -0.25 -0.34 -11.32
C ARG A 29 -0.19 -1.82 -11.65
N ASP A 30 -1.35 -2.40 -11.93
CA ASP A 30 -1.46 -3.75 -12.46
C ASP A 30 -0.69 -3.88 -13.80
N GLY A 31 -0.01 -5.01 -13.98
CA GLY A 31 0.85 -5.28 -15.13
C GLY A 31 2.13 -4.44 -15.24
N GLN A 32 2.42 -3.55 -14.29
CA GLN A 32 3.66 -2.77 -14.30
C GLN A 32 4.87 -3.70 -14.09
N GLN A 33 5.90 -3.53 -14.92
CA GLN A 33 7.15 -4.31 -14.84
C GLN A 33 8.34 -3.38 -14.59
N ALA A 34 9.33 -3.89 -13.86
CA ALA A 34 10.60 -3.20 -13.64
C ALA A 34 11.77 -4.18 -13.74
N LEU A 35 12.84 -3.74 -14.40
CA LEU A 35 14.05 -4.53 -14.57
C LEU A 35 14.94 -4.40 -13.33
N VAL A 36 14.95 -5.43 -12.50
CA VAL A 36 15.69 -5.45 -11.23
C VAL A 36 17.04 -6.17 -11.29
N ALA A 37 17.36 -6.85 -12.39
CA ALA A 37 18.69 -7.43 -12.65
C ALA A 37 18.87 -7.65 -14.15
N ARG A 38 19.97 -7.17 -14.73
CA ARG A 38 20.30 -7.37 -16.15
C ARG A 38 21.08 -8.66 -16.37
N GLY A 39 20.69 -9.42 -17.39
CA GLY A 39 21.51 -10.50 -17.92
C GLY A 39 22.84 -10.00 -18.48
N GLY A 40 23.88 -10.83 -18.39
CA GLY A 40 25.21 -10.51 -18.92
C GLY A 40 25.24 -10.55 -20.44
N ARG A 41 26.20 -9.83 -21.04
CA ARG A 41 26.36 -9.81 -22.50
C ARG A 41 26.89 -11.16 -23.00
N GLY A 42 26.39 -11.59 -24.17
CA GLY A 42 26.91 -12.76 -24.84
C GLY A 42 28.37 -12.56 -25.27
N GLY A 43 29.17 -13.63 -25.15
CA GLY A 43 30.56 -13.62 -25.59
C GLY A 43 30.70 -13.44 -27.10
N ARG A 44 31.85 -12.91 -27.52
CA ARG A 44 32.14 -12.70 -28.95
C ARG A 44 32.94 -13.87 -29.51
N GLY A 45 32.40 -14.50 -30.55
CA GLY A 45 33.11 -15.52 -31.31
C GLY A 45 34.27 -14.94 -32.13
N ASN A 46 35.15 -15.81 -32.60
CA ASN A 46 36.36 -15.41 -33.35
C ASN A 46 36.07 -14.58 -34.62
N ALA A 47 34.92 -14.77 -35.26
CA ALA A 47 34.49 -13.97 -36.41
C ALA A 47 34.44 -12.47 -36.10
N ALA A 48 34.12 -12.09 -34.85
CA ALA A 48 34.05 -10.71 -34.43
C ALA A 48 35.43 -10.02 -34.29
N PHE A 49 36.53 -10.79 -34.38
CA PHE A 49 37.93 -10.32 -34.30
C PHE A 49 38.66 -10.40 -35.64
N LYS A 50 37.96 -10.78 -36.72
CA LYS A 50 38.56 -10.89 -38.06
C LYS A 50 38.99 -9.51 -38.54
N SER A 51 40.25 -9.38 -38.95
CA SER A 51 40.79 -8.14 -39.51
C SER A 51 41.57 -8.42 -40.78
N GLY A 52 41.90 -7.38 -41.56
CA GLY A 52 42.68 -7.54 -42.80
C GLY A 52 44.03 -8.24 -42.58
N ARG A 53 44.63 -8.08 -41.39
CA ARG A 53 45.89 -8.72 -40.98
C ARG A 53 45.71 -10.08 -40.30
N ASN A 54 44.52 -10.41 -39.82
CA ASN A 54 44.23 -11.67 -39.13
C ASN A 54 42.92 -12.30 -39.65
N ARG A 55 43.05 -13.11 -40.71
CA ARG A 55 41.90 -13.74 -41.39
C ARG A 55 41.32 -14.95 -40.66
N ALA A 56 42.09 -15.56 -39.76
CA ALA A 56 41.68 -16.72 -38.95
C ALA A 56 42.02 -16.51 -37.46
N PRO A 57 41.30 -15.60 -36.77
CA PRO A 57 41.51 -15.34 -35.34
C PRO A 57 41.23 -16.60 -34.51
N ARG A 58 42.06 -16.80 -33.48
CA ARG A 58 41.86 -17.86 -32.45
C ARG A 58 41.30 -17.32 -31.13
N LEU A 59 41.10 -16.00 -31.05
CA LEU A 59 40.57 -15.34 -29.87
C LEU A 59 39.04 -15.45 -29.85
N SER A 60 38.49 -15.70 -28.68
CA SER A 60 37.07 -15.57 -28.37
C SER A 60 36.93 -14.91 -27.00
N GLU A 61 35.87 -14.13 -26.81
CA GLU A 61 35.51 -13.60 -25.49
C GLU A 61 34.38 -14.45 -24.91
N ASN A 62 34.50 -14.78 -23.63
CA ASN A 62 33.41 -15.41 -22.88
C ASN A 62 32.29 -14.38 -22.64
N GLY A 63 31.09 -14.87 -22.32
CA GLY A 63 30.01 -13.99 -21.88
C GLY A 63 30.33 -13.31 -20.55
N GLU A 64 29.76 -12.12 -20.35
CA GLU A 64 29.79 -11.44 -19.06
C GLU A 64 28.82 -12.13 -18.09
N VAL A 65 29.14 -12.08 -16.80
CA VAL A 65 28.23 -12.54 -15.75
C VAL A 65 27.08 -11.54 -15.63
N GLY A 66 25.85 -12.03 -15.47
CA GLY A 66 24.70 -11.18 -15.19
C GLY A 66 24.79 -10.49 -13.82
N GLU A 67 24.00 -9.44 -13.65
CA GLU A 67 23.88 -8.79 -12.34
C GLU A 67 23.25 -9.76 -11.33
N ALA A 68 23.84 -9.84 -10.14
CA ALA A 68 23.29 -10.53 -8.98
C ALA A 68 23.21 -9.53 -7.83
N ARG A 69 22.04 -9.40 -7.22
CA ARG A 69 21.81 -8.48 -6.10
C ARG A 69 20.72 -9.02 -5.19
N TRP A 70 20.84 -8.70 -3.90
CA TRP A 70 19.77 -8.92 -2.93
C TRP A 70 18.78 -7.78 -3.01
N LEU A 71 17.50 -8.13 -3.10
CA LEU A 71 16.40 -7.18 -3.13
C LEU A 71 15.58 -7.34 -1.85
N GLU A 72 15.30 -6.22 -1.20
CA GLU A 72 14.24 -6.13 -0.20
C GLU A 72 12.97 -5.67 -0.91
N LEU A 73 11.92 -6.47 -0.79
CA LEU A 73 10.61 -6.19 -1.37
C LEU A 73 9.68 -5.78 -0.22
N GLU A 74 9.29 -4.52 -0.23
CA GLU A 74 8.41 -3.93 0.76
C GLU A 74 7.06 -3.67 0.09
N LEU A 75 6.00 -4.34 0.53
CA LEU A 75 4.65 -3.99 0.10
C LEU A 75 4.21 -2.73 0.86
N LYS A 76 4.08 -1.60 0.16
CA LYS A 76 3.34 -0.47 0.71
C LYS A 76 1.88 -0.86 0.72
N ILE A 77 1.38 -1.26 1.89
CA ILE A 77 -0.04 -1.56 2.10
C ILE A 77 -0.85 -0.33 1.67
N VAL A 78 -1.76 -0.54 0.72
CA VAL A 78 -2.75 0.44 0.33
C VAL A 78 -4.08 -0.11 0.83
N ALA A 79 -4.58 0.41 1.95
CA ALA A 79 -5.99 0.22 2.24
C ALA A 79 -6.78 0.90 1.12
N ASP A 80 -7.66 0.19 0.45
CA ASP A 80 -8.53 0.75 -0.59
C ASP A 80 -9.49 1.79 0.00
N ALA A 81 -9.98 1.51 1.21
CA ALA A 81 -10.90 2.35 1.97
C ALA A 81 -10.38 2.58 3.39
N GLY A 82 -10.41 3.84 3.83
CA GLY A 82 -10.12 4.20 5.22
C GLY A 82 -11.39 4.53 5.99
N ILE A 83 -11.56 3.99 7.20
CA ILE A 83 -12.73 4.29 8.05
C ILE A 83 -12.35 5.41 9.02
N VAL A 84 -13.13 6.51 9.00
CA VAL A 84 -13.01 7.66 9.90
C VAL A 84 -14.30 7.87 10.67
N GLY A 85 -14.24 8.57 11.80
CA GLY A 85 -15.40 8.89 12.63
C GLY A 85 -15.00 9.13 14.08
N VAL A 86 -15.93 9.64 14.87
CA VAL A 86 -15.75 9.90 16.31
C VAL A 86 -15.44 8.60 17.09
N PRO A 87 -14.93 8.70 18.34
CA PRO A 87 -14.74 7.55 19.20
C PRO A 87 -16.10 6.90 19.43
N ASN A 88 -16.15 5.57 19.52
CA ASN A 88 -17.40 4.82 19.70
C ASN A 88 -18.44 4.94 18.57
N ALA A 89 -18.10 5.51 17.41
CA ALA A 89 -18.95 5.45 16.21
C ALA A 89 -19.18 4.01 15.69
N GLY A 90 -18.40 3.04 16.19
CA GLY A 90 -18.50 1.63 15.82
C GLY A 90 -17.50 1.18 14.74
N LYS A 91 -16.41 1.95 14.53
CA LYS A 91 -15.38 1.67 13.51
C LYS A 91 -14.79 0.26 13.64
N SER A 92 -14.31 -0.09 14.84
CA SER A 92 -13.70 -1.40 15.09
C SER A 92 -14.72 -2.55 15.02
N THR A 93 -15.99 -2.29 15.35
CA THR A 93 -17.08 -3.26 15.19
C THR A 93 -17.41 -3.49 13.72
N LEU A 94 -17.47 -2.43 12.91
CA LEU A 94 -17.67 -2.55 11.47
C LEU A 94 -16.52 -3.34 10.82
N LEU A 95 -15.27 -3.01 11.20
CA LEU A 95 -14.09 -3.74 10.73
C LEU A 95 -14.13 -5.20 11.16
N SER A 96 -14.45 -5.51 12.42
CA SER A 96 -14.48 -6.90 12.87
C SER A 96 -15.53 -7.73 12.13
N VAL A 97 -16.68 -7.15 11.79
CA VAL A 97 -17.72 -7.80 10.98
C VAL A 97 -17.22 -8.04 9.54
N ILE A 98 -16.55 -7.05 8.94
CA ILE A 98 -15.95 -7.19 7.60
C ILE A 98 -14.87 -8.29 7.61
N SER A 99 -13.94 -8.24 8.56
CA SER A 99 -12.84 -9.21 8.69
C SER A 99 -13.34 -10.62 9.02
N ALA A 100 -14.40 -10.76 9.82
CA ALA A 100 -14.99 -12.06 10.12
C ALA A 100 -15.71 -12.68 8.92
N ALA A 101 -16.27 -11.85 8.03
CA ALA A 101 -16.90 -12.30 6.80
C ALA A 101 -15.88 -12.78 5.76
N THR A 102 -14.68 -12.19 5.74
CA THR A 102 -13.59 -12.56 4.83
C THR A 102 -12.24 -12.53 5.56
N PRO A 103 -11.87 -13.61 6.29
CA PRO A 103 -10.63 -13.62 7.04
C PRO A 103 -9.44 -13.83 6.10
N GLU A 104 -8.60 -12.82 5.95
CA GLU A 104 -7.21 -12.98 5.52
C GLU A 104 -6.28 -12.77 6.72
N ILE A 105 -5.47 -13.78 7.03
CA ILE A 105 -4.43 -13.66 8.07
C ILE A 105 -3.33 -12.80 7.49
N ALA A 106 -3.26 -11.57 7.96
CA ALA A 106 -2.28 -10.63 7.46
C ALA A 106 -1.39 -10.17 8.62
N ASP A 107 -0.35 -10.97 8.85
CA ASP A 107 0.77 -10.61 9.73
C ASP A 107 1.65 -9.62 8.98
N TYR A 108 1.27 -8.34 8.99
CA TYR A 108 2.05 -7.28 8.35
C TYR A 108 3.25 -6.89 9.23
N PRO A 109 4.49 -7.19 8.79
CA PRO A 109 5.65 -7.22 9.69
C PRO A 109 6.26 -5.83 10.00
N PHE A 110 5.56 -4.73 9.67
CA PHE A 110 6.14 -3.38 9.66
C PHE A 110 5.49 -2.39 10.63
N THR A 111 4.57 -2.81 11.48
CA THR A 111 3.89 -1.91 12.43
C THR A 111 4.22 -2.28 13.87
N THR A 112 4.74 -1.33 14.65
CA THR A 112 4.86 -1.47 16.13
C THR A 112 3.49 -1.52 16.82
N VAL A 113 2.45 -1.02 16.14
CA VAL A 113 1.04 -1.14 16.51
C VAL A 113 0.29 -1.72 15.32
N VAL A 114 -0.18 -2.96 15.45
CA VAL A 114 -0.94 -3.66 14.41
C VAL A 114 -2.21 -2.87 14.11
N PRO A 115 -2.37 -2.32 12.89
CA PRO A 115 -3.59 -1.62 12.54
C PRO A 115 -4.74 -2.61 12.37
N ASN A 116 -5.94 -2.19 12.75
CA ASN A 116 -7.13 -3.00 12.51
C ASN A 116 -7.47 -2.94 11.01
N LEU A 117 -7.26 -4.06 10.33
CA LEU A 117 -7.55 -4.23 8.92
C LEU A 117 -8.71 -5.21 8.73
N GLY A 118 -9.50 -4.99 7.69
CA GLY A 118 -10.55 -5.90 7.28
C GLY A 118 -10.62 -6.04 5.78
N VAL A 119 -10.80 -7.28 5.31
CA VAL A 119 -10.93 -7.57 3.89
C VAL A 119 -12.40 -7.89 3.61
N ALA A 120 -12.97 -7.27 2.58
CA ALA A 120 -14.27 -7.64 2.05
C ALA A 120 -14.09 -8.13 0.61
N GLU A 121 -14.77 -9.21 0.24
CA GLU A 121 -14.92 -9.60 -1.16
C GLU A 121 -16.31 -9.23 -1.68
N VAL A 122 -16.37 -8.42 -2.74
CA VAL A 122 -17.60 -8.05 -3.43
C VAL A 122 -17.45 -8.38 -4.91
N SER A 123 -18.26 -9.32 -5.42
CA SER A 123 -18.26 -9.69 -6.84
C SER A 123 -16.87 -10.05 -7.39
N HIS A 124 -16.09 -10.83 -6.61
CA HIS A 124 -14.70 -11.22 -6.92
C HIS A 124 -13.66 -10.09 -6.86
N VAL A 125 -14.02 -8.93 -6.32
CA VAL A 125 -13.10 -7.83 -6.03
C VAL A 125 -12.84 -7.80 -4.53
N GLN A 126 -11.58 -7.96 -4.14
CA GLN A 126 -11.14 -7.75 -2.76
C GLN A 126 -10.98 -6.25 -2.50
N ILE A 127 -11.48 -5.80 -1.35
CA ILE A 127 -11.37 -4.42 -0.87
C ILE A 127 -10.77 -4.48 0.52
N VAL A 128 -9.65 -3.78 0.71
CA VAL A 128 -8.98 -3.68 2.01
C VAL A 128 -9.46 -2.42 2.74
N PHE A 129 -10.03 -2.60 3.91
CA PHE A 129 -10.43 -1.56 4.85
C PHE A 129 -9.37 -1.40 5.93
N ALA A 130 -9.09 -0.15 6.29
CA ALA A 130 -8.27 0.17 7.45
C ALA A 130 -9.01 1.10 8.41
N ASP A 131 -8.90 0.81 9.70
CA ASP A 131 -9.20 1.82 10.72
C ASP A 131 -8.16 2.92 10.62
N ILE A 132 -8.60 4.18 10.65
CA ILE A 132 -7.70 5.32 10.76
C ILE A 132 -7.75 5.75 12.23
N PRO A 133 -6.93 5.14 13.12
CA PRO A 133 -6.87 5.56 14.50
C PRO A 133 -6.40 7.02 14.60
N GLY A 134 -6.90 7.73 15.61
CA GLY A 134 -6.19 8.89 16.14
C GLY A 134 -6.23 10.19 15.35
N LEU A 135 -7.32 10.54 14.65
CA LEU A 135 -7.55 11.96 14.32
C LEU A 135 -7.73 12.81 15.60
N LEU A 136 -8.34 12.22 16.64
CA LEU A 136 -8.72 12.87 17.89
C LEU A 136 -7.71 12.71 19.05
N GLU A 137 -6.86 11.67 19.03
CA GLU A 137 -5.97 11.32 20.14
C GLU A 137 -4.51 11.67 19.80
N GLY A 138 -4.13 12.93 20.02
CA GLY A 138 -2.71 13.28 20.17
C GLY A 138 -1.86 13.33 18.90
N ALA A 139 -2.45 13.41 17.70
CA ALA A 139 -1.70 13.60 16.44
C ALA A 139 -0.80 14.86 16.44
N HIS A 140 -1.04 15.81 17.35
CA HIS A 140 -0.22 17.00 17.57
C HIS A 140 0.98 16.79 18.50
N ASP A 141 1.03 15.75 19.34
CA ASP A 141 2.06 15.57 20.39
C ASP A 141 3.25 14.68 19.98
N GLY A 142 3.30 14.22 18.73
CA GLY A 142 4.50 13.56 18.16
C GLY A 142 4.90 12.24 18.83
N VAL A 143 4.04 11.64 19.67
CA VAL A 143 4.34 10.39 20.36
C VAL A 143 4.03 9.19 19.45
N GLY A 144 5.02 8.82 18.64
CA GLY A 144 5.30 7.43 18.25
C GLY A 144 4.31 6.68 17.35
N LEU A 145 3.10 7.20 17.12
CA LEU A 145 2.11 6.59 16.24
C LEU A 145 2.03 7.36 14.92
N GLY A 146 2.62 6.79 13.88
CA GLY A 146 1.87 6.74 12.62
C GLY A 146 2.05 7.87 11.61
N LEU A 147 3.15 8.63 11.54
CA LEU A 147 3.42 9.40 10.30
C LEU A 147 3.59 8.47 9.09
N GLU A 148 4.13 7.26 9.30
CA GLU A 148 4.22 6.23 8.27
C GLU A 148 2.87 5.56 8.04
N PHE A 149 2.18 5.08 9.08
CA PHE A 149 0.83 4.50 8.96
C PHE A 149 -0.15 5.45 8.25
N LEU A 150 -0.15 6.73 8.61
CA LEU A 150 -1.03 7.73 8.03
C LEU A 150 -0.63 8.06 6.58
N ARG A 151 0.66 7.99 6.22
CA ARG A 151 1.10 8.00 4.80
C ARG A 151 0.61 6.81 3.98
N HIS A 152 0.24 5.70 4.62
CA HIS A 152 -0.38 4.54 3.95
C HIS A 152 -1.90 4.70 3.84
N VAL A 153 -2.56 5.23 4.88
CA VAL A 153 -3.95 5.68 4.81
C VAL A 153 -4.11 6.77 3.76
N GLU A 154 -3.11 7.63 3.57
CA GLU A 154 -3.03 8.61 2.48
C GLU A 154 -2.96 7.97 1.07
N ARG A 155 -3.07 6.66 0.92
CA ARG A 155 -3.28 6.03 -0.39
C ARG A 155 -4.68 5.43 -0.56
N SER A 156 -5.55 5.52 0.46
CA SER A 156 -6.95 5.14 0.33
C SER A 156 -7.66 5.94 -0.75
N ARG A 157 -8.40 5.22 -1.59
CA ARG A 157 -9.11 5.79 -2.73
C ARG A 157 -10.40 6.47 -2.28
N VAL A 158 -10.96 6.02 -1.15
CA VAL A 158 -12.19 6.51 -0.56
C VAL A 158 -12.08 6.50 0.96
N LEU A 159 -12.80 7.40 1.63
CA LEU A 159 -13.00 7.39 3.07
C LEU A 159 -14.45 6.99 3.39
N VAL A 160 -14.63 6.09 4.33
CA VAL A 160 -15.92 5.76 4.93
C VAL A 160 -16.05 6.57 6.21
N HIS A 161 -16.88 7.60 6.17
CA HIS A 161 -17.13 8.48 7.30
C HIS A 161 -18.29 7.91 8.13
N LEU A 162 -17.94 7.20 9.19
CA LEU A 162 -18.89 6.53 10.07
C LEU A 162 -19.37 7.51 11.17
N LEU A 163 -20.65 7.83 11.13
CA LEU A 163 -21.32 8.69 12.11
C LEU A 163 -22.11 7.84 13.11
N ASP A 164 -22.10 8.25 14.38
CA ASP A 164 -22.95 7.64 15.39
C ASP A 164 -24.37 8.25 15.30
N GLY A 165 -25.34 7.48 14.83
CA GLY A 165 -26.72 7.95 14.72
C GLY A 165 -27.38 8.23 16.08
N ALA A 166 -26.86 7.66 17.18
CA ALA A 166 -27.36 7.99 18.51
C ALA A 166 -26.67 9.21 19.13
N SER A 167 -25.74 9.85 18.40
CA SER A 167 -25.13 11.12 18.82
C SER A 167 -26.19 12.23 18.85
N PRO A 168 -26.14 13.15 19.82
CA PRO A 168 -27.00 14.33 19.83
C PRO A 168 -26.83 15.26 18.61
N ASP A 169 -25.64 15.25 17.97
CA ASP A 169 -25.35 16.08 16.80
C ASP A 169 -24.40 15.36 15.81
N PRO A 170 -24.92 14.41 15.00
CA PRO A 170 -24.11 13.69 14.02
C PRO A 170 -23.53 14.62 12.93
N ALA A 171 -24.19 15.75 12.65
CA ALA A 171 -23.72 16.73 11.68
C ALA A 171 -22.51 17.51 12.23
N GLY A 172 -22.58 17.93 13.49
CA GLY A 172 -21.44 18.50 14.20
C GLY A 172 -20.25 17.52 14.28
N ASP A 173 -20.52 16.25 14.58
CA ASP A 173 -19.47 15.20 14.57
C ASP A 173 -18.79 15.08 13.20
N TYR A 174 -19.58 15.12 12.11
CA TYR A 174 -19.04 15.14 10.74
C TYR A 174 -18.15 16.36 10.48
N GLU A 175 -18.57 17.54 10.91
CA GLU A 175 -17.81 18.77 10.73
C GLU A 175 -16.49 18.76 11.52
N VAL A 176 -16.52 18.29 12.77
CA VAL A 176 -15.33 18.18 13.63
C VAL A 176 -14.29 17.26 12.99
N ILE A 177 -14.69 16.05 12.57
CA ILE A 177 -13.77 15.10 11.92
C ILE A 177 -13.20 15.66 10.61
N ASN A 178 -14.00 16.39 9.82
CA ASN A 178 -13.50 17.03 8.60
C ASN A 178 -12.52 18.17 8.88
N GLN A 179 -12.76 18.98 9.91
CA GLN A 179 -11.83 20.02 10.32
C GLN A 179 -10.51 19.42 10.78
N GLU A 180 -10.55 18.35 11.57
CA GLU A 180 -9.35 17.62 12.00
C GLU A 180 -8.57 17.03 10.82
N MET A 181 -9.26 16.37 9.88
CA MET A 181 -8.64 15.87 8.65
C MET A 181 -8.01 17.01 7.85
N MET A 182 -8.65 18.18 7.78
CA MET A 182 -8.12 19.34 7.06
C MET A 182 -6.90 19.96 7.75
N LEU A 183 -6.90 20.07 9.08
CA LEU A 183 -5.78 20.56 9.87
C LEU A 183 -4.58 19.62 9.79
N PHE A 184 -4.85 18.31 9.73
CA PHE A 184 -3.82 17.29 9.59
C PHE A 184 -3.25 17.23 8.16
N ASN A 185 -4.11 17.00 7.16
CA ASN A 185 -3.73 16.93 5.75
C ASN A 185 -4.89 17.37 4.83
N PRO A 186 -4.79 18.55 4.18
CA PRO A 186 -5.81 19.04 3.25
C PRO A 186 -6.13 18.11 2.07
N ALA A 187 -5.21 17.22 1.69
CA ALA A 187 -5.44 16.24 0.63
C ALA A 187 -6.35 15.08 1.10
N LEU A 188 -6.36 14.75 2.40
CA LEU A 188 -7.25 13.75 2.98
C LEU A 188 -8.69 14.25 3.02
N ALA A 189 -8.90 15.50 3.46
CA ALA A 189 -10.22 16.13 3.50
C ALA A 189 -10.90 16.23 2.12
N LYS A 190 -10.11 16.35 1.04
CA LYS A 190 -10.61 16.42 -0.34
C LYS A 190 -10.96 15.06 -0.96
N ARG A 191 -10.72 13.95 -0.25
CA ARG A 191 -11.02 12.63 -0.80
C ARG A 191 -12.51 12.40 -0.95
N PRO A 192 -12.91 11.53 -1.90
CA PRO A 192 -14.27 11.01 -1.91
C PRO A 192 -14.61 10.41 -0.55
N GLN A 193 -15.70 10.88 0.05
CA GLN A 193 -16.22 10.38 1.32
C GLN A 193 -17.58 9.71 1.10
N MET A 194 -17.75 8.53 1.67
CA MET A 194 -19.04 7.88 1.83
C MET A 194 -19.48 8.07 3.28
N ILE A 195 -20.56 8.84 3.49
CA ILE A 195 -21.14 9.05 4.82
C ILE A 195 -21.98 7.82 5.15
N VAL A 196 -21.71 7.22 6.31
CA VAL A 196 -22.43 6.03 6.80
C VAL A 196 -22.94 6.32 8.19
N LEU A 197 -24.26 6.34 8.35
CA LEU A 197 -24.91 6.48 9.64
C LEU A 197 -25.00 5.09 10.30
N ASN A 198 -24.35 4.93 11.45
CA ASN A 198 -24.35 3.70 12.23
C ASN A 198 -25.35 3.77 13.40
N LYS A 199 -25.61 2.63 14.03
CA LYS A 199 -26.53 2.47 15.18
C LYS A 199 -28.00 2.83 14.90
N ILE A 200 -28.44 2.67 13.64
CA ILE A 200 -29.82 2.91 13.19
C ILE A 200 -30.86 1.96 13.81
N ASP A 201 -30.39 0.93 14.52
CA ASP A 201 -31.21 0.07 15.37
C ASP A 201 -31.69 0.79 16.64
N LEU A 202 -31.00 1.85 17.08
CA LEU A 202 -31.39 2.65 18.23
C LEU A 202 -32.50 3.66 17.88
N PRO A 203 -33.48 3.89 18.78
CA PRO A 203 -34.54 4.87 18.56
C PRO A 203 -34.04 6.29 18.26
N GLN A 204 -32.97 6.71 18.96
CA GLN A 204 -32.35 8.03 18.83
C GLN A 204 -31.81 8.30 17.43
N ALA A 205 -31.46 7.26 16.69
CA ALA A 205 -30.91 7.35 15.34
C ALA A 205 -31.97 7.39 14.23
N ARG A 206 -33.26 7.20 14.58
CA ARG A 206 -34.37 7.14 13.62
C ARG A 206 -35.20 8.41 13.57
N GLU A 207 -35.05 9.27 14.56
CA GLU A 207 -35.68 10.60 14.63
C GLU A 207 -34.84 11.63 13.88
#